data_AF-A0A5Q0N3B1-F1
#
_entry.id   AF-A0A5Q0N3B1-F1
#
_cell.length_a   1.000
_cell.length_b   1.000
_cell.length_c   1.000
_cell.angle_alpha   90.00
_cell.angle_beta   90.00
_cell.angle_gamma   90.00
#
_symmetry.space_group_name_H-M   'P 1'
#
loop_
_entity.id
_entity.type
_entity.pdbx_description
1 polymer ?
#
loop_
_entity_poly.entity_id
_entity_poly.type
_entity_poly.pdbx_seq_one_letter_code
_entity_poly.pdbx_strand_id
1 'polypeptide(L)'
;MSNLFFLFILVPILAFVLLALNVLLAAHRPDESKVSAYECGFSAIVGQTRSTFHIHFYLVAMLFLIFDLEILLLFPVALTLYQVSIFGFSIALIFFIVLTIGFVLEIGSGAIKITDSERV
;
A
#
# COMPACT_ATOMS: atom_id res chain seq x y z
N MET A 1 -27.00 16.84 -11.83
CA MET A 1 -25.73 16.44 -11.21
C MET A 1 -24.91 15.70 -12.24
N SER A 2 -23.59 15.90 -12.31
CA SER A 2 -22.76 15.12 -13.23
C SER A 2 -22.85 13.63 -12.88
N ASN A 3 -22.81 12.73 -13.87
CA ASN A 3 -22.88 11.28 -13.65
C ASN A 3 -21.80 10.80 -12.65
N LEU A 4 -20.64 11.46 -12.66
CA LEU A 4 -19.54 11.19 -11.72
C LEU A 4 -19.92 11.52 -10.27
N PHE A 5 -20.58 12.66 -10.05
CA PHE A 5 -21.06 13.06 -8.73
C PHE A 5 -22.14 12.11 -8.20
N PHE A 6 -23.02 11.64 -9.10
CA PHE A 6 -24.01 10.63 -8.75
C PHE A 6 -23.35 9.31 -8.29
N LEU A 7 -22.35 8.81 -9.02
CA LEU A 7 -21.64 7.58 -8.64
C LEU A 7 -20.90 7.71 -7.31
N PHE A 8 -20.28 8.86 -7.06
CA PHE A 8 -19.54 9.10 -5.81
C PHE A 8 -20.43 9.05 -4.57
N ILE A 9 -21.71 9.39 -4.71
CA ILE A 9 -22.71 9.32 -3.64
C ILE A 9 -23.35 7.92 -3.58
N LEU A 10 -23.69 7.33 -4.73
CA LEU A 10 -24.40 6.06 -4.79
C LEU A 10 -23.59 4.91 -4.19
N VAL A 11 -22.29 4.81 -4.51
CA VAL A 11 -21.44 3.68 -4.10
C VAL A 11 -21.34 3.51 -2.57
N PRO A 12 -20.99 4.54 -1.78
CA PRO A 12 -20.93 4.38 -0.32
C PRO A 12 -22.30 4.13 0.29
N ILE A 13 -23.37 4.74 -0.25
CA ILE A 13 -24.74 4.50 0.22
C ILE A 13 -25.14 3.04 0.00
N LEU A 14 -24.88 2.50 -1.19
CA LEU A 14 -25.20 1.11 -1.51
C LEU A 14 -24.41 0.14 -0.61
N ALA A 15 -23.12 0.41 -0.37
CA ALA A 15 -22.32 -0.39 0.55
C ALA A 15 -22.92 -0.40 1.97
N PHE A 16 -23.37 0.76 2.46
CA PHE A 16 -24.01 0.88 3.77
C PHE A 16 -25.37 0.17 3.83
N VAL A 17 -26.19 0.28 2.77
CA VAL A 17 -27.47 -0.42 2.68
C VAL A 17 -27.28 -1.94 2.71
N LEU A 18 -26.31 -2.47 1.95
CA LEU A 18 -26.02 -3.90 1.94
C LEU A 18 -25.50 -4.40 3.30
N LEU A 19 -24.65 -3.62 3.97
CA LEU A 19 -24.21 -3.92 5.33
C LEU A 19 -25.39 -3.90 6.32
N ALA A 20 -26.25 -2.89 6.26
CA ALA A 20 -27.43 -2.79 7.12
C ALA A 20 -28.38 -3.97 6.90
N LEU A 21 -28.62 -4.36 5.64
CA LEU A 21 -29.41 -5.55 5.32
C LEU A 21 -28.79 -6.82 5.91
N ASN A 22 -27.47 -6.99 5.83
CA ASN A 22 -26.81 -8.14 6.45
C ASN A 22 -27.02 -8.16 7.97
N VAL A 23 -26.78 -7.04 8.65
CA VAL A 23 -26.95 -6.95 10.11
C VAL A 23 -28.39 -7.19 10.54
N LEU A 24 -29.37 -6.74 9.76
CA LEU A 24 -30.79 -6.89 10.09
C LEU A 24 -31.36 -8.27 9.75
N LEU A 25 -30.93 -8.90 8.65
CA LEU A 25 -31.51 -10.16 8.16
C LEU A 25 -30.70 -11.40 8.56
N ALA A 26 -29.39 -11.28 8.82
CA ALA A 26 -28.56 -12.44 9.13
C ALA A 26 -28.80 -12.96 10.55
N ALA A 27 -28.82 -14.29 10.71
CA ALA A 27 -28.93 -14.92 12.01
C ALA A 27 -27.67 -14.65 12.87
N HIS A 28 -27.83 -13.88 13.93
CA HIS A 28 -26.75 -13.55 14.85
C HIS A 28 -26.79 -14.48 16.09
N ARG A 29 -25.90 -15.48 16.12
CA ARG A 29 -25.70 -16.39 17.26
C ARG A 29 -24.22 -16.40 17.65
N PRO A 30 -23.78 -15.50 18.54
CA PRO A 30 -22.41 -15.47 19.06
C PRO A 30 -22.24 -16.55 20.15
N ASP A 31 -21.09 -17.21 20.13
CA ASP A 31 -20.61 -18.13 21.17
C ASP A 31 -19.16 -17.75 21.48
N GLU A 32 -18.67 -18.00 22.69
CA GLU A 32 -17.33 -17.62 23.14
C GLU A 32 -16.26 -18.15 22.18
N SER A 33 -16.42 -19.40 21.74
CA SER A 33 -15.54 -20.06 20.77
C SER A 33 -15.61 -19.45 19.36
N LYS A 34 -16.74 -18.84 18.99
CA LYS A 34 -16.98 -18.25 17.66
C LYS A 34 -16.51 -16.80 17.57
N VAL A 35 -16.46 -16.10 18.70
CA VAL A 35 -16.01 -14.70 18.78
C VAL A 35 -14.53 -14.57 19.14
N SER A 36 -13.87 -15.65 19.57
CA SER A 36 -12.43 -15.67 19.85
C SER A 36 -11.60 -15.75 18.56
N ALA A 37 -10.34 -15.29 18.64
CA ALA A 37 -9.40 -15.36 17.52
C ALA A 37 -9.04 -16.82 17.21
N TYR A 38 -9.01 -17.18 15.92
CA TYR A 38 -8.63 -18.52 15.49
C TYR A 38 -7.11 -18.69 15.54
N GLU A 39 -6.62 -19.57 16.43
CA GLU A 39 -5.20 -19.91 16.57
C GLU A 39 -5.01 -21.44 16.59
N CYS A 40 -5.65 -22.15 15.64
CA CYS A 40 -5.59 -23.63 15.53
C CYS A 40 -5.92 -24.38 16.84
N GLY A 41 -6.83 -23.83 17.66
CA GLY A 41 -7.25 -24.41 18.95
C GLY A 41 -6.42 -23.98 20.17
N PHE A 42 -5.42 -23.12 19.98
CA PHE A 42 -4.69 -22.49 21.09
C PHE A 42 -5.37 -21.18 21.52
N SER A 43 -5.16 -20.80 22.78
CA SER A 43 -5.54 -19.46 23.26
C SER A 43 -4.53 -18.44 22.74
N ALA A 44 -5.01 -17.24 22.39
CA ALA A 44 -4.15 -16.16 21.93
C ALA A 44 -3.04 -15.89 22.96
N ILE A 45 -1.80 -15.76 22.49
CA ILE A 45 -0.62 -15.55 23.35
C ILE A 45 -0.79 -14.22 24.10
N VAL A 46 -1.08 -14.30 25.39
CA VAL A 46 -1.30 -13.12 26.25
C VAL A 46 0.05 -12.44 26.49
N GLY A 47 0.19 -11.19 26.05
CA GLY A 47 1.37 -10.35 26.33
C GLY A 47 2.34 -10.15 25.16
N GLN A 48 2.14 -10.81 24.02
CA GLN A 48 3.01 -10.65 22.84
C GLN A 48 2.20 -10.36 21.57
N THR A 49 1.77 -9.10 21.42
CA THR A 49 1.02 -8.62 20.22
C THR A 49 1.94 -8.26 19.04
N ARG A 50 3.26 -8.24 19.25
CA ARG A 50 4.25 -7.97 18.21
C ARG A 50 5.17 -9.17 18.07
N SER A 51 5.15 -9.76 16.88
CA SER A 51 6.15 -10.75 16.47
C SER A 51 7.31 -10.05 15.78
N THR A 52 8.52 -10.59 15.93
CA THR A 52 9.67 -10.17 15.13
C THR A 52 9.46 -10.62 13.70
N PHE A 53 9.35 -9.67 12.78
CA PHE A 53 9.24 -9.92 11.34
C PHE A 53 10.53 -9.48 10.64
N HIS A 54 10.77 -10.02 9.45
CA HIS A 54 11.93 -9.65 8.66
C HIS A 54 11.90 -8.17 8.25
N ILE A 55 13.01 -7.45 8.46
CA ILE A 55 13.15 -6.02 8.15
C ILE A 55 12.87 -5.68 6.67
N HIS A 56 13.00 -6.67 5.77
CA HIS A 56 12.75 -6.52 4.33
C HIS A 56 11.37 -5.91 4.01
N PHE A 57 10.33 -6.23 4.81
CA PHE A 57 9.00 -5.63 4.62
C PHE A 57 8.98 -4.11 4.84
N TYR A 58 9.78 -3.61 5.78
CA TYR A 58 9.93 -2.18 6.03
C TYR A 58 10.69 -1.49 4.89
N LEU A 59 11.73 -2.12 4.35
CA LEU A 59 12.50 -1.58 3.23
C LEU A 59 11.62 -1.40 1.98
N VAL A 60 10.73 -2.35 1.69
CA VAL A 60 9.76 -2.22 0.58
C VAL A 60 8.80 -1.03 0.81
N ALA A 61 8.32 -0.81 2.04
CA ALA A 61 7.45 0.32 2.35
C ALA A 61 8.15 1.68 2.20
N MET A 62 9.42 1.77 2.64
CA MET A 62 10.26 2.94 2.45
C MET A 62 10.54 3.21 0.96
N LEU A 63 10.81 2.16 0.19
CA LEU A 63 11.04 2.27 -1.26
C LEU A 63 9.78 2.75 -1.99
N PHE A 64 8.61 2.24 -1.61
CA PHE A 64 7.33 2.71 -2.14
C PHE A 64 7.13 4.21 -1.89
N LEU A 65 7.45 4.71 -0.70
CA LEU A 65 7.34 6.13 -0.36
C LEU A 65 8.22 7.00 -1.28
N ILE A 66 9.48 6.61 -1.47
CA ILE A 66 10.41 7.38 -2.33
C ILE A 66 9.95 7.35 -3.79
N PHE A 67 9.53 6.19 -4.30
CA PHE A 67 9.07 6.04 -5.68
C PHE A 67 7.74 6.77 -5.95
N ASP A 68 6.84 6.83 -4.97
CA ASP A 68 5.61 7.63 -5.08
C ASP A 68 5.92 9.13 -5.17
N LEU A 69 6.88 9.62 -4.36
CA LEU A 69 7.36 11.00 -4.45
C LEU A 69 8.07 11.30 -5.78
N GLU A 70 8.79 10.33 -6.35
CA GLU A 70 9.39 10.48 -7.68
C GLU A 70 8.33 10.71 -8.76
N ILE A 71 7.28 9.89 -8.78
CA ILE A 71 6.17 10.02 -9.74
C ILE A 71 5.47 11.36 -9.57
N LEU A 72 5.22 11.76 -8.32
CA LEU A 72 4.63 13.06 -8.00
C LEU A 72 5.45 14.23 -8.57
N LEU A 73 6.78 14.15 -8.48
CA LEU A 73 7.70 15.18 -8.97
C LEU A 73 7.85 15.17 -10.50
N LEU A 74 7.67 14.02 -11.15
CA LEU A 74 7.64 13.90 -12.62
C LEU A 74 6.31 14.33 -13.24
N PHE A 75 5.21 14.31 -12.47
CA PHE A 75 3.87 14.62 -12.96
C PHE A 75 3.74 16.01 -13.62
N PRO A 76 4.27 17.12 -13.06
CA PRO A 76 4.22 18.42 -13.72
C PRO A 76 4.93 18.42 -15.07
N VAL A 77 6.08 17.75 -15.17
CA VAL A 77 6.86 17.64 -16.42
C VAL A 77 6.05 16.89 -17.49
N ALA A 78 5.31 15.85 -17.10
CA ALA A 78 4.41 15.12 -17.99
C ALA A 78 3.26 16.01 -18.52
N LEU A 79 2.71 16.90 -17.69
CA LEU A 79 1.64 17.82 -18.10
C LEU A 79 2.14 18.99 -18.96
N THR A 80 3.33 19.53 -18.67
CA THR A 80 3.86 20.74 -19.32
C THR A 80 4.93 20.44 -20.36
N LEU A 81 5.03 19.19 -20.85
CA LEU A 81 6.13 18.74 -21.71
C LEU A 81 6.31 19.61 -22.97
N TYR A 82 5.22 20.13 -23.53
CA TYR A 82 5.24 21.02 -24.70
C TYR A 82 5.53 22.50 -24.38
N GLN A 83 5.46 22.90 -23.11
CA GLN A 83 5.67 24.26 -22.64
C GLN A 83 7.05 24.46 -22.00
N VAL A 84 7.70 23.36 -21.62
CA VAL A 84 9.01 23.36 -20.97
C VAL A 84 10.11 23.50 -22.03
N SER A 85 11.00 24.48 -21.82
CA SER A 85 12.22 24.61 -22.61
C SER A 85 13.14 23.40 -22.47
N ILE A 86 14.09 23.23 -23.40
CA ILE A 86 15.09 22.14 -23.35
C ILE A 86 15.82 22.10 -22.00
N PHE A 87 16.05 23.26 -21.37
CA PHE A 87 16.68 23.36 -20.07
C PHE A 87 15.87 22.70 -18.95
N GLY A 88 14.56 22.96 -18.89
CA GLY A 88 13.70 22.34 -17.88
C GLY A 88 13.54 20.84 -18.10
N PHE A 89 13.52 20.40 -19.37
CA PHE A 89 13.53 18.98 -19.71
C PHE A 89 14.84 18.29 -19.26
N SER A 90 15.99 18.94 -19.47
CA SER A 90 17.29 18.42 -19.00
C SER A 90 17.34 18.27 -17.48
N ILE A 91 16.76 19.21 -16.71
CA ILE A 91 16.68 19.09 -15.25
C ILE A 91 15.84 17.88 -14.84
N ALA A 92 14.67 17.69 -15.45
CA ALA A 92 13.81 16.55 -15.18
C ALA A 92 14.50 15.21 -15.52
N LEU A 93 15.26 15.18 -16.61
CA LEU A 93 16.03 14.01 -17.02
C LEU A 93 17.16 13.69 -16.03
N ILE A 94 17.90 14.70 -15.56
CA ILE A 94 18.96 14.52 -14.55
C ILE A 94 18.35 14.01 -13.25
N PHE A 95 17.23 14.60 -12.80
CA PHE A 95 16.51 14.15 -11.61
C PHE A 95 16.11 12.68 -11.70
N PHE A 96 15.51 12.27 -12.82
CA PHE A 96 15.13 10.88 -13.06
C PHE A 96 16.34 9.91 -13.06
N ILE A 97 17.46 10.32 -13.67
CA ILE A 97 18.69 9.50 -13.68
C ILE A 97 19.24 9.30 -12.27
N VAL A 98 19.31 10.35 -11.46
CA VAL A 98 19.82 10.27 -10.08
C VAL A 98 18.98 9.29 -9.25
N LEU A 99 17.66 9.33 -9.38
CA LEU A 99 16.76 8.42 -8.67
C LEU A 99 16.85 6.98 -9.20
N THR A 100 16.96 6.81 -10.52
CA THR A 100 17.19 5.49 -11.13
C THR A 100 18.48 4.85 -10.62
N ILE A 101 19.56 5.63 -10.44
CA ILE A 101 20.81 5.14 -9.85
C ILE A 101 20.58 4.67 -8.41
N GLY A 102 19.87 5.45 -7.59
CA GLY A 102 19.50 5.05 -6.23
C GLY A 102 18.75 3.71 -6.19
N PHE A 103 17.80 3.53 -7.11
CA PHE A 103 17.03 2.29 -7.24
C PHE A 103 17.92 1.09 -7.65
N VAL A 104 18.83 1.28 -8.61
CA VAL A 104 19.76 0.22 -9.04
C VAL A 104 20.69 -0.19 -7.90
N LEU A 105 21.18 0.76 -7.10
CA LEU A 105 22.00 0.46 -5.92
C LEU A 105 21.23 -0.36 -4.88
N GLU A 106 19.96 -0.02 -4.64
CA GLU A 106 19.11 -0.75 -3.70
C GLU A 106 18.89 -2.21 -4.13
N ILE A 107 18.65 -2.45 -5.43
CA ILE A 107 18.58 -3.82 -5.97
C ILE A 107 19.92 -4.54 -5.80
N GLY A 108 21.03 -3.88 -6.12
CA GLY A 108 22.37 -4.45 -6.00
C GLY A 108 22.77 -4.80 -4.57
N SER A 109 22.22 -4.09 -3.57
CA SER A 109 22.45 -4.38 -2.15
C SER A 109 21.77 -5.66 -1.66
N GLY A 110 20.82 -6.21 -2.43
CA GLY A 110 20.04 -7.38 -2.03
C GLY A 110 18.97 -7.08 -0.97
N ALA A 111 18.71 -5.82 -0.63
CA ALA A 111 17.71 -5.37 0.34
C ALA A 111 16.26 -5.84 0.08
N ILE A 112 15.97 -6.23 -1.16
CA ILE A 112 14.65 -6.70 -1.61
C ILE A 112 14.60 -8.24 -1.66
N LYS A 113 15.75 -8.92 -1.55
CA LYS A 113 15.79 -10.39 -1.59
C LYS A 113 15.24 -10.93 -0.28
N ILE A 114 14.13 -11.65 -0.35
CA ILE A 114 13.65 -12.45 0.76
C ILE A 114 14.60 -13.64 0.87
N THR A 115 15.49 -13.61 1.86
CA THR A 115 16.29 -14.78 2.21
C THR A 115 15.41 -15.74 3.00
N ASP A 116 15.31 -16.97 2.52
CA ASP A 116 14.69 -18.06 3.27
C ASP A 116 15.45 -18.28 4.58
N SER A 117 14.79 -18.01 5.69
CA SER A 117 15.31 -18.24 7.02
C SER A 117 15.12 -19.72 7.42
N GLU A 118 15.56 -20.65 6.57
CA GLU A 118 15.62 -22.10 6.87
C GLU A 118 17.07 -22.58 7.05
N ARG A 119 17.91 -21.77 7.71
CA ARG A 119 19.13 -22.26 8.36
C ARG A 119 19.21 -21.80 9.81
N VAL A 120 18.26 -22.27 10.62
CA VAL A 120 18.49 -22.75 12.00
C VAL A 120 17.49 -23.87 12.25
#